data_AF-A0A7Y0AN30-F1
#
_entry.id   AF-A0A7Y0AN30-F1
#
_cell.length_a   1.000
_cell.length_b   1.000
_cell.length_c   1.000
_cell.angle_alpha   90.00
_cell.angle_beta   90.00
_cell.angle_gamma   90.00
#
_symmetry.space_group_name_H-M   'P 1'
#
loop_
_entity.id
_entity.type
_entity.pdbx_description
1 polymer ?
#
loop_
_entity_poly.entity_id
_entity_poly.type
_entity_poly.pdbx_seq_one_letter_code
_entity_poly.pdbx_strand_id
1 'polypeptide(L)'
;MKNLILILCLSSMFSCSKVQEKTNTNTTSKEFGLNKEWNGTYHAEAINRDNAKTAFDIIIKSLDNISVNINEDGNKESYSNIKAEIINKDKIKIIYNSSFENGMGTIFIEKSDDQFYISGNPIYFINPGNNEMPLTKLQ
;
A
#
# COMPACT_ATOMS: atom_id res chain seq x y z
N MET A 1 -39.75 36.39 -52.62
CA MET A 1 -40.32 35.03 -52.72
C MET A 1 -40.08 34.33 -51.38
N LYS A 2 -41.11 33.63 -50.87
CA LYS A 2 -41.07 32.52 -49.89
C LYS A 2 -40.12 32.66 -48.67
N ASN A 3 -40.73 32.85 -47.49
CA ASN A 3 -40.64 32.06 -46.25
C ASN A 3 -39.31 31.29 -46.00
N LEU A 4 -38.72 31.22 -44.81
CA LEU A 4 -39.16 30.46 -43.61
C LEU A 4 -37.90 30.44 -42.67
N ILE A 5 -37.89 30.36 -41.34
CA ILE A 5 -38.91 30.13 -40.28
C ILE A 5 -38.61 31.03 -39.05
N LEU A 6 -39.48 31.02 -38.04
CA LEU A 6 -39.24 31.60 -36.71
C LEU A 6 -38.85 30.48 -35.72
N ILE A 7 -37.76 30.62 -34.95
CA ILE A 7 -37.49 29.77 -33.77
C ILE A 7 -37.24 30.65 -32.56
N LEU A 8 -38.29 30.82 -31.74
CA LEU A 8 -38.09 31.05 -30.31
C LEU A 8 -37.73 29.72 -29.67
N CYS A 9 -36.68 29.70 -28.84
CA CYS A 9 -36.54 28.73 -27.76
C CYS A 9 -36.26 29.48 -26.46
N LEU A 10 -36.94 29.07 -25.40
CA LEU A 10 -37.15 29.88 -24.20
C LEU A 10 -35.93 29.88 -23.27
N SER A 11 -35.76 31.01 -22.60
CA SER A 11 -34.99 31.10 -21.36
C SER A 11 -35.61 30.21 -20.27
N SER A 12 -34.99 29.08 -19.97
CA SER A 12 -35.19 28.37 -18.71
C SER A 12 -34.08 28.75 -17.74
N MET A 13 -34.39 29.64 -16.77
CA MET A 13 -33.49 29.92 -15.67
C MET A 13 -33.44 28.70 -14.73
N PHE A 14 -32.50 27.80 -14.95
CA PHE A 14 -32.15 26.82 -13.93
C PHE A 14 -31.18 27.45 -12.92
N SER A 15 -31.78 28.10 -11.91
CA SER A 15 -31.11 28.34 -10.65
C SER A 15 -30.83 26.98 -9.99
N CYS A 16 -29.63 26.45 -10.18
CA CYS A 16 -29.15 25.30 -9.43
C CYS A 16 -28.29 25.80 -8.27
N SER A 17 -28.83 25.69 -7.06
CA SER A 17 -28.21 26.16 -5.83
C SER A 17 -26.81 25.58 -5.64
N LYS A 18 -25.89 26.38 -5.08
CA LYS A 18 -24.69 25.85 -4.43
C LYS A 18 -25.10 24.98 -3.24
N VAL A 19 -25.28 23.68 -3.47
CA VAL A 19 -25.19 22.70 -2.39
C VAL A 19 -23.71 22.55 -2.09
N GLN A 20 -23.25 23.23 -1.03
CA GLN A 20 -22.03 22.80 -0.35
C GLN A 20 -22.34 21.43 0.25
N GLU A 21 -21.94 20.37 -0.43
CA GLU A 21 -21.90 19.05 0.17
C GLU A 21 -20.78 19.06 1.22
N LYS A 22 -21.16 19.40 2.46
CA LYS A 22 -20.39 19.06 3.65
C LYS A 22 -20.43 17.54 3.80
N THR A 23 -19.59 16.85 3.05
CA THR A 23 -19.28 15.45 3.31
C THR A 23 -18.50 15.41 4.62
N ASN A 24 -19.24 15.32 5.73
CA ASN A 24 -18.68 15.22 7.06
C ASN A 24 -17.66 14.07 7.11
N THR A 25 -16.50 14.38 7.69
CA THR A 25 -15.35 13.49 7.82
C THR A 25 -15.68 12.26 8.66
N ASN A 26 -16.01 11.15 7.99
CA ASN A 26 -16.01 9.81 8.57
C ASN A 26 -14.70 9.06 8.22
N THR A 27 -13.57 9.77 8.23
CA THR A 27 -12.24 9.19 7.98
C THR A 27 -11.74 8.38 9.18
N THR A 28 -12.01 8.87 10.39
CA THR A 28 -11.46 8.36 11.66
C THR A 28 -11.84 6.90 11.97
N SER A 29 -13.04 6.45 11.58
CA SER A 29 -13.50 5.08 11.84
C SER A 29 -12.91 4.05 10.88
N LYS A 30 -12.68 4.41 9.60
CA LYS A 30 -12.04 3.54 8.62
C LYS A 30 -10.55 3.34 8.93
N GLU A 31 -9.84 4.43 9.22
CA GLU A 31 -8.41 4.42 9.50
C GLU A 31 -8.07 3.64 10.79
N PHE A 32 -8.94 3.73 11.81
CA PHE A 32 -8.81 2.92 13.03
C PHE A 32 -9.07 1.42 12.80
N GLY A 33 -9.99 1.08 11.88
CA GLY A 33 -10.21 -0.31 11.46
C GLY A 33 -9.01 -0.90 10.74
N LEU A 34 -8.49 -0.19 9.72
CA LEU A 34 -7.31 -0.59 8.95
C LEU A 34 -6.07 -0.77 9.84
N ASN A 35 -5.82 0.16 10.78
CA ASN A 35 -4.68 0.04 11.70
C ASN A 35 -4.69 -1.26 12.54
N LYS A 36 -5.87 -1.80 12.86
CA LYS A 36 -5.99 -3.08 13.59
C LYS A 36 -5.76 -4.30 12.70
N GLU A 37 -6.13 -4.22 11.43
CA GLU A 37 -5.99 -5.31 10.46
C GLU A 37 -4.52 -5.60 10.14
N TRP A 38 -3.73 -4.54 9.95
CA TRP A 38 -2.30 -4.61 9.64
C TRP A 38 -1.40 -4.83 10.86
N ASN A 39 -1.90 -4.66 12.09
CA ASN A 39 -1.10 -4.86 13.30
C ASN A 39 -0.60 -6.30 13.43
N GLY A 40 0.69 -6.48 13.72
CA GLY A 40 1.31 -7.78 13.99
C GLY A 40 2.74 -7.90 13.44
N THR A 41 3.32 -9.08 13.60
CA THR A 41 4.64 -9.45 13.07
C THR A 41 4.50 -10.39 11.88
N TYR A 42 5.16 -10.06 10.77
CA TYR A 42 5.12 -10.78 9.51
C TYR A 42 6.53 -11.23 9.13
N HIS A 43 6.67 -12.50 8.79
CA HIS A 43 7.95 -13.11 8.44
C HIS A 43 7.91 -13.69 7.02
N ALA A 44 8.95 -13.40 6.23
CA ALA A 44 9.24 -14.07 4.97
C ALA A 44 10.73 -14.46 4.93
N GLU A 45 11.02 -15.63 4.38
CA GLU A 45 12.39 -16.08 4.11
C GLU A 45 12.47 -16.80 2.76
N ALA A 46 13.62 -16.68 2.10
CA ALA A 46 13.97 -17.45 0.92
C ALA A 46 15.48 -17.71 0.85
N ILE A 47 15.85 -18.69 0.04
CA ILE A 47 17.22 -19.10 -0.23
C ILE A 47 17.43 -18.98 -1.74
N ASN A 48 18.47 -18.25 -2.16
CA ASN A 48 18.77 -18.06 -3.57
C ASN A 48 19.56 -19.28 -4.14
N ARG A 49 19.94 -19.21 -5.42
CA ARG A 49 20.67 -20.30 -6.11
C ARG A 49 22.05 -20.62 -5.51
N ASP A 50 22.66 -19.67 -4.83
CA ASP A 50 23.98 -19.79 -4.20
C ASP A 50 23.88 -20.25 -2.73
N ASN A 51 22.67 -20.62 -2.29
CA ASN A 51 22.30 -20.97 -0.91
C ASN A 51 22.37 -19.81 0.09
N ALA A 52 22.56 -18.57 -0.35
CA ALA A 52 22.47 -17.41 0.53
C ALA A 52 21.01 -17.23 0.97
N LYS A 53 20.79 -17.13 2.28
CA LYS A 53 19.47 -16.95 2.89
C LYS A 53 19.20 -15.48 3.15
N THR A 54 18.04 -14.99 2.68
CA THR A 54 17.51 -13.68 3.06
C THR A 54 16.21 -13.84 3.83
N ALA A 55 16.07 -13.12 4.94
CA ALA A 55 14.85 -13.07 5.73
C ALA A 55 14.43 -11.62 6.02
N PHE A 56 13.12 -11.37 6.00
CA PHE A 56 12.45 -10.12 6.37
C PHE A 56 11.55 -10.36 7.58
N ASP A 57 11.80 -9.63 8.66
CA ASP A 57 10.89 -9.52 9.81
C ASP A 57 10.27 -8.13 9.81
N ILE A 58 8.97 -8.04 9.49
CA ILE A 58 8.24 -6.78 9.44
C ILE A 58 7.30 -6.71 10.65
N ILE A 59 7.51 -5.71 11.49
CA ILE A 59 6.78 -5.52 12.75
C ILE A 59 5.91 -4.27 12.59
N ILE A 60 4.61 -4.45 12.44
CA ILE A 60 3.64 -3.37 12.30
C ILE A 60 2.94 -3.16 13.65
N LYS A 61 3.32 -2.10 14.37
CA LYS A 61 2.60 -1.68 15.58
C LYS A 61 1.39 -0.82 15.22
N SER A 62 1.58 0.09 14.26
CA SER A 62 0.55 0.84 13.56
C SER A 62 1.08 1.20 12.17
N LEU A 63 0.24 1.77 11.30
CA LEU A 63 0.68 2.24 9.99
C LEU A 63 1.68 3.42 10.07
N ASP A 64 1.83 4.05 11.23
CA ASP A 64 2.82 5.09 11.52
C ASP A 64 4.04 4.59 12.32
N ASN A 65 4.06 3.30 12.67
CA ASN A 65 5.10 2.70 13.50
C ASN A 65 5.38 1.27 13.04
N ILE A 66 6.15 1.20 11.95
CA ILE A 66 6.64 -0.05 11.36
C ILE A 66 8.15 -0.15 11.57
N SER A 67 8.62 -1.35 11.87
CA SER A 67 10.02 -1.74 11.74
C SER A 67 10.17 -2.81 10.67
N VAL A 68 11.30 -2.77 9.94
CA VAL A 68 11.73 -3.80 9.01
C VAL A 68 13.12 -4.23 9.42
N ASN A 69 13.30 -5.50 9.79
CA ASN A 69 14.62 -6.09 9.99
C ASN A 69 14.91 -7.02 8.81
N ILE A 70 16.12 -6.94 8.28
CA ILE A 70 16.59 -7.73 7.16
C ILE A 70 17.81 -8.51 7.63
N ASN A 71 17.86 -9.80 7.30
CA ASN A 71 19.02 -10.66 7.55
C ASN A 71 19.45 -11.32 6.23
N GLU A 72 20.55 -10.84 5.65
CA GLU A 72 21.15 -11.34 4.41
C GLU A 72 22.42 -12.12 4.75
N ASP A 73 22.29 -13.45 4.78
CA ASP A 73 23.38 -14.40 5.09
C ASP A 73 24.16 -14.07 6.38
N GLY A 74 23.45 -13.59 7.40
CA GLY A 74 24.01 -13.18 8.69
C GLY A 74 24.28 -11.69 8.83
N ASN A 75 24.31 -10.93 7.74
CA ASN A 75 24.39 -9.47 7.75
C ASN A 75 23.02 -8.89 8.12
N LYS A 76 22.96 -8.05 9.16
CA LYS A 76 21.70 -7.57 9.73
C LYS A 76 21.54 -6.08 9.58
N GLU A 77 20.42 -5.68 8.98
CA GLU A 77 19.97 -4.28 8.92
C GLU A 77 18.62 -4.13 9.63
N SER A 78 18.40 -2.98 10.26
CA SER A 78 17.18 -2.66 11.00
C SER A 78 16.75 -1.23 10.72
N TYR A 79 15.50 -1.09 10.27
CA TYR A 79 14.83 0.16 9.98
C TYR A 79 13.62 0.29 10.91
N SER A 80 13.32 1.48 11.41
CA SER A 80 12.26 1.69 12.44
C SER A 80 11.61 3.06 12.33
N ASN A 81 10.43 3.22 12.96
CA ASN A 81 9.58 4.42 12.86
C ASN A 81 9.17 4.74 11.42
N ILE A 82 9.02 3.71 10.59
CA ILE A 82 8.59 3.86 9.20
C ILE A 82 7.07 4.07 9.18
N LYS A 83 6.60 5.03 8.39
CA LYS A 83 5.19 5.22 8.05
C LYS A 83 4.88 4.52 6.72
N ALA A 84 3.82 3.73 6.71
CA ALA A 84 3.27 3.14 5.50
C ALA A 84 2.43 4.15 4.70
N GLU A 85 2.50 4.04 3.38
CA GLU A 85 1.53 4.63 2.46
C GLU A 85 0.42 3.60 2.20
N ILE A 86 -0.84 3.97 2.47
CA ILE A 86 -2.00 3.14 2.12
C ILE A 86 -2.25 3.28 0.61
N ILE A 87 -2.11 2.19 -0.15
CA ILE A 87 -2.42 2.16 -1.59
C ILE A 87 -3.91 1.90 -1.79
N ASN A 88 -4.46 0.91 -1.07
CA ASN A 88 -5.89 0.66 -0.94
C ASN A 88 -6.17 -0.10 0.38
N LYS A 89 -7.40 -0.57 0.61
CA LYS A 89 -7.77 -1.27 1.87
C LYS A 89 -6.96 -2.55 2.12
N ASP A 90 -6.57 -3.25 1.05
CA ASP A 90 -5.88 -4.53 1.06
C ASP A 90 -4.38 -4.40 0.74
N LYS A 91 -3.86 -3.20 0.44
CA LYS A 91 -2.45 -3.02 0.07
C LYS A 91 -1.82 -1.78 0.70
N ILE A 92 -0.70 -1.99 1.40
CA ILE A 92 0.16 -0.94 1.94
C ILE A 92 1.55 -0.98 1.27
N LYS A 93 2.21 0.17 1.23
CA LYS A 93 3.58 0.37 0.74
C LYS A 93 4.45 0.87 1.89
N ILE A 94 5.63 0.28 2.05
CA ILE A 94 6.60 0.60 3.11
C ILE A 94 7.91 0.98 2.42
N ILE A 95 8.30 2.25 2.53
CA ILE A 95 9.63 2.72 2.10
C ILE A 95 10.53 2.70 3.33
N TYR A 96 11.33 1.65 3.50
CA TYR A 96 12.24 1.55 4.64
C TYR A 96 13.57 2.28 4.39
N ASN A 97 13.99 2.42 3.12
CA ASN A 97 15.18 3.18 2.75
C ASN A 97 15.01 3.91 1.41
N SER A 98 14.72 5.22 1.44
CA SER A 98 14.53 6.03 0.23
C SER A 98 15.83 6.37 -0.52
N SER A 99 17.00 6.12 0.07
CA SER A 99 18.31 6.34 -0.57
C SER A 99 18.69 5.22 -1.54
N PHE A 100 18.00 4.08 -1.48
CA PHE A 100 18.25 2.95 -2.36
C PHE A 100 17.59 3.15 -3.73
N GLU A 101 18.41 3.14 -4.78
CA GLU A 101 17.98 3.31 -6.16
C GLU A 101 17.01 2.21 -6.62
N ASN A 102 16.27 2.49 -7.71
CA ASN A 102 15.41 1.52 -8.38
C ASN A 102 14.40 0.82 -7.45
N GLY A 103 13.95 1.49 -6.38
CA GLY A 103 12.96 0.94 -5.44
C GLY A 103 13.51 -0.15 -4.50
N MET A 104 14.83 -0.34 -4.41
CA MET A 104 15.45 -1.37 -3.56
C MET A 104 15.29 -1.15 -2.04
N GLY A 105 14.71 -0.04 -1.61
CA GLY A 105 14.25 0.18 -0.23
C GLY A 105 12.73 0.30 -0.08
N THR A 106 11.97 -0.22 -1.05
CA THR A 106 10.50 -0.23 -1.05
C THR A 106 9.97 -1.65 -1.16
N ILE A 107 9.08 -2.00 -0.24
CA ILE A 107 8.26 -3.21 -0.30
C ILE A 107 6.77 -2.84 -0.21
N PHE A 108 5.93 -3.73 -0.67
CA PHE A 108 4.49 -3.70 -0.50
C PHE A 108 4.07 -4.88 0.37
N ILE A 109 3.00 -4.71 1.13
CA ILE A 109 2.29 -5.84 1.73
C ILE A 109 0.86 -5.79 1.20
N GLU A 110 0.42 -6.90 0.63
CA GLU A 110 -0.91 -7.10 0.08
C GLU A 110 -1.63 -8.23 0.82
N LYS A 111 -2.92 -8.05 1.07
CA LYS A 111 -3.82 -9.04 1.64
C LYS A 111 -4.68 -9.61 0.52
N SER A 112 -4.73 -10.94 0.42
CA SER A 112 -5.64 -11.66 -0.46
C SER A 112 -6.34 -12.75 0.34
N ASP A 113 -7.67 -12.69 0.39
CA ASP A 113 -8.50 -13.42 1.35
C ASP A 113 -7.97 -13.27 2.80
N ASP A 114 -7.59 -14.36 3.46
CA ASP A 114 -6.99 -14.35 4.81
C ASP A 114 -5.46 -14.47 4.80
N GLN A 115 -4.82 -14.36 3.62
CA GLN A 115 -3.37 -14.48 3.45
C GLN A 115 -2.73 -13.11 3.17
N PHE A 116 -1.45 -13.00 3.52
CA PHE A 116 -0.64 -11.80 3.31
C PHE A 116 0.57 -12.13 2.45
N TYR A 117 0.95 -11.20 1.58
CA TYR A 117 2.06 -11.33 0.65
C TYR A 117 2.94 -10.09 0.69
N ILE A 118 4.26 -10.30 0.63
CA ILE A 118 5.25 -9.23 0.46
C ILE A 118 5.68 -9.17 -1.00
N SER A 119 5.72 -7.98 -1.59
CA SER A 119 6.18 -7.79 -2.98
C SER A 119 7.01 -6.52 -3.15
N GLY A 120 7.65 -6.38 -4.30
CA GLY A 120 8.54 -5.26 -4.62
C GLY A 120 9.93 -5.71 -5.07
N ASN A 121 10.78 -4.74 -5.42
CA ASN A 121 12.05 -5.05 -6.08
C ASN A 121 13.02 -5.87 -5.21
N PRO A 122 13.19 -5.62 -3.89
CA PRO A 122 13.99 -6.48 -3.02
C PRO A 122 13.56 -7.96 -3.07
N ILE A 123 12.25 -8.21 -3.14
CA ILE A 123 11.68 -9.56 -3.14
C ILE A 123 11.97 -10.30 -4.44
N TYR A 124 11.84 -9.60 -5.58
CA TYR A 124 12.16 -10.14 -6.90
C TYR A 124 13.63 -10.60 -7.02
N PHE A 125 14.58 -9.85 -6.44
CA PHE A 125 15.99 -10.23 -6.51
C PHE A 125 16.35 -11.49 -5.70
N ILE A 126 15.56 -11.80 -4.66
CA ILE A 126 15.76 -12.99 -3.82
C ILE A 126 15.13 -14.23 -4.47
N ASN A 127 13.95 -14.08 -5.06
CA ASN A 127 13.20 -15.18 -5.68
C ASN A 127 12.79 -14.85 -7.14
N PRO A 128 13.75 -14.82 -8.09
CA PRO A 128 13.49 -14.39 -9.46
C PRO A 128 12.50 -15.32 -10.16
N GLY A 129 11.41 -14.73 -10.67
CA GLY A 129 10.28 -15.45 -11.25
C GLY A 129 9.03 -15.47 -10.36
N ASN A 130 9.14 -15.04 -9.10
CA ASN A 130 7.99 -14.74 -8.26
C ASN A 130 8.13 -13.35 -7.60
N ASN A 131 7.28 -12.41 -8.01
CA ASN A 131 7.32 -11.03 -7.53
C ASN A 131 6.73 -10.87 -6.11
N GLU A 132 6.01 -11.89 -5.61
CA GLU A 132 5.28 -11.83 -4.35
C GLU A 132 5.53 -13.09 -3.51
N MET A 133 5.91 -12.93 -2.24
CA MET A 133 6.17 -14.05 -1.33
C MET A 133 5.11 -14.10 -0.23
N PRO A 134 4.59 -15.29 0.14
CA PRO A 134 3.65 -15.41 1.26
C PRO A 134 4.35 -15.04 2.58
N LEU A 135 3.66 -14.27 3.40
CA LEU A 135 4.10 -13.89 4.75
C LEU A 135 3.45 -14.79 5.79
N THR A 136 4.25 -15.26 6.74
CA THR A 136 3.74 -15.90 7.96
C THR A 136 3.48 -14.83 9.00
N LYS A 137 2.22 -14.60 9.38
CA LYS A 137 1.87 -13.74 10.50
C LYS A 137 2.09 -14.50 11.80
N LEU A 138 3.05 -14.06 12.63
CA LEU A 138 3.49 -14.76 13.83
C LEU A 138 2.62 -14.45 15.06
N GLN A 139 2.17 -13.20 15.18
CA GLN A 139 1.18 -12.66 16.12
C GLN A 139 0.81 -11.23 15.70
#